data_AF-A0A835KPX9-F1
#
_entry.id   AF-A0A835KPX9-F1
#
_cell.length_a   1.000
_cell.length_b   1.000
_cell.length_c   1.000
_cell.angle_alpha   90.00
_cell.angle_beta   90.00
_cell.angle_gamma   90.00
#
_symmetry.space_group_name_H-M   'P 1'
#
loop_
_entity.id
_entity.type
_entity.pdbx_description
1 polymer ?
#
loop_
_entity_poly.entity_id
_entity_poly.type
_entity_poly.pdbx_seq_one_letter_code
_entity_poly.pdbx_strand_id
1 'polypeptide(L)'
;MASTREEVGAGPMAPADGLHVLADLLEETTLSHDATVRRAAEQKLSESIAWPDYASGLLSIISSQSPKFDKARLAASVHFKDLLRLRWPKPSPTADHRPLPSFECSFIKERILDLLLAARPGSLFSRFRDCSGDQNDDDDLHYCVVEFAATLMRVTEFAFQRLQGATAVANPLELSPLFKCLLNCCQLFKSLNSIRLHAQFHSEIPNWTKVFHFLLNTMYLPSVEADGAPDLLCAAVCEILLLFAEKY
;
A
#
# COMPACT_ATOMS: atom_id res chain seq x y z
N MET A 1 -3.51 16.81 53.99
CA MET A 1 -2.18 17.23 53.49
C MET A 1 -1.24 16.06 53.74
N ALA A 2 -0.58 15.40 52.79
CA ALA A 2 -0.35 15.68 51.38
C ALA A 2 -0.32 14.34 50.61
N SER A 3 -0.81 14.38 49.38
CA SER A 3 -0.80 13.31 48.40
C SER A 3 0.57 13.25 47.74
N THR A 4 1.25 12.11 47.87
CA THR A 4 2.48 11.78 47.12
C THR A 4 2.07 11.43 45.69
N ARG A 5 2.34 12.35 44.77
CA ARG A 5 2.16 12.21 43.33
C ARG A 5 3.44 11.58 42.79
N GLU A 6 3.36 10.33 42.36
CA GLU A 6 4.44 9.67 41.62
C GLU A 6 4.71 10.45 40.32
N GLU A 7 5.95 10.94 40.19
CA GLU A 7 6.48 11.52 38.97
C GLU A 7 6.60 10.42 37.91
N VAL A 8 5.71 10.48 36.92
CA VAL A 8 5.87 9.74 35.67
C VAL A 8 7.11 10.31 34.98
N GLY A 9 8.17 9.50 34.93
CA GLY A 9 9.43 9.82 34.28
C GLY A 9 9.20 10.25 32.83
N ALA A 10 9.52 11.51 32.56
CA ALA A 10 9.70 12.01 31.21
C ALA A 10 10.93 11.31 30.59
N GLY A 11 10.68 10.32 29.73
CA GLY A 11 11.68 9.86 28.77
C GLY A 11 12.11 11.02 27.87
N PRO A 12 13.34 11.01 27.33
CA PRO A 12 13.87 12.14 26.56
C PRO A 12 13.00 12.38 25.33
N MET A 13 12.19 13.43 25.40
CA MET A 13 11.38 13.94 24.30
C MET A 13 12.34 14.30 23.17
N ALA A 14 12.21 13.65 22.00
CA ALA A 14 13.00 14.02 20.83
C ALA A 14 12.77 15.52 20.54
N PRO A 15 13.83 16.35 20.42
CA PRO A 15 13.65 17.76 20.10
C PRO A 15 12.98 17.89 18.73
N ALA A 16 12.18 18.93 18.52
CA ALA A 16 11.56 19.23 17.22
C ALA A 16 12.59 19.30 16.07
N ASP A 17 13.87 19.54 16.40
CA ASP A 17 15.01 19.52 15.48
C ASP A 17 15.38 18.10 14.98
N GLY A 18 15.02 17.05 15.72
CA GLY A 18 15.36 15.66 15.39
C GLY A 18 14.72 15.18 14.09
N LEU A 19 13.54 15.68 13.73
CA LEU A 19 12.87 15.33 12.48
C LEU A 19 13.58 15.90 11.26
N HIS A 20 14.08 17.13 11.37
CA HIS A 20 14.85 17.79 10.32
C HIS A 20 16.22 17.13 10.15
N VAL A 21 16.89 16.81 11.26
CA VAL A 21 18.16 16.07 11.24
C VAL A 21 18.00 14.68 10.60
N LEU A 22 16.92 13.97 10.91
CA LEU A 22 16.62 12.68 10.26
C LEU A 22 16.36 12.84 8.77
N ALA A 23 15.62 13.87 8.36
CA ALA A 23 15.38 14.15 6.95
C ALA A 23 16.67 14.48 6.19
N ASP A 24 17.54 15.31 6.77
CA ASP A 24 18.83 15.67 6.17
C ASP A 24 19.73 14.44 6.01
N LEU A 25 19.80 13.57 7.04
CA LEU A 25 20.54 12.31 6.96
C LEU A 25 20.02 11.36 5.87
N LEU A 26 18.69 11.32 5.66
CA LEU A 26 18.05 10.53 4.62
C LEU A 26 18.28 11.08 3.21
N GLU A 27 18.38 12.41 3.08
CA GLU A 27 18.76 13.04 1.81
C GLU A 27 20.24 12.80 1.50
N GLU A 28 21.13 12.91 2.49
CA GLU A 28 22.56 12.65 2.33
C GLU A 28 22.86 11.20 1.91
N THR A 29 22.09 10.22 2.41
CA THR A 29 22.25 8.81 1.99
C THR A 29 21.77 8.54 0.57
N THR A 30 20.69 9.19 0.14
CA THR A 30 20.08 8.91 -1.18
C THR A 30 20.56 9.79 -2.31
N LEU A 31 20.94 11.03 -2.03
CA LEU A 31 21.21 12.06 -3.05
C LEU A 31 22.66 12.51 -3.11
N SER A 32 23.52 12.11 -2.18
CA SER A 32 24.94 12.49 -2.24
C SER A 32 25.68 11.72 -3.34
N HIS A 33 26.38 12.46 -4.20
CA HIS A 33 27.27 11.89 -5.22
C HIS A 33 28.56 11.29 -4.63
N ASP A 34 28.90 11.63 -3.39
CA ASP A 34 30.09 11.13 -2.71
C ASP A 34 29.77 9.85 -1.92
N ALA A 35 30.46 8.75 -2.25
CA ALA A 35 30.29 7.46 -1.58
C ALA A 35 30.72 7.49 -0.09
N THR A 36 31.63 8.37 0.30
CA THR A 36 32.08 8.50 1.70
C THR A 36 31.01 9.16 2.57
N VAL A 37 30.36 10.20 2.05
CA VAL A 37 29.23 10.88 2.69
C VAL A 37 28.06 9.93 2.86
N ARG A 38 27.72 9.13 1.83
CA ARG A 38 26.65 8.13 1.93
C ARG A 38 26.91 7.10 3.02
N ARG A 39 28.12 6.53 3.09
CA ARG A 39 28.47 5.55 4.14
C ARG A 39 28.45 6.17 5.55
N ALA A 40 28.93 7.40 5.70
CA ALA A 40 28.91 8.09 6.98
C ALA A 40 27.47 8.38 7.44
N ALA A 41 26.60 8.78 6.53
CA ALA A 41 25.18 9.00 6.79
C ALA A 41 24.45 7.67 7.11
N GLU A 42 24.76 6.58 6.40
CA GLU A 42 24.23 5.24 6.71
C GLU A 42 24.65 4.76 8.11
N GLN A 43 25.91 4.99 8.50
CA GLN A 43 26.39 4.65 9.83
C GLN A 43 25.63 5.43 10.91
N LYS A 44 25.46 6.74 10.75
CA LYS A 44 24.66 7.56 11.67
C LYS A 44 23.20 7.13 11.72
N LEU A 45 22.61 6.76 10.58
CA LEU A 45 21.26 6.22 10.54
C LEU A 45 21.17 4.89 11.30
N SER A 46 22.17 4.01 11.18
CA SER A 46 22.20 2.75 11.93
C SER A 46 22.24 2.96 13.46
N GLU A 47 22.96 3.99 13.92
CA GLU A 47 22.99 4.40 15.32
C GLU A 47 21.64 4.99 15.77
N SER A 48 20.97 5.74 14.88
CA SER A 48 19.67 6.37 15.15
C SER A 48 18.49 5.39 15.28
N ILE A 49 18.63 4.14 14.80
CA ILE A 49 17.61 3.08 14.97
C ILE A 49 17.31 2.81 16.46
N ALA A 50 18.26 3.12 17.35
CA ALA A 50 18.10 2.96 18.79
C ALA A 50 17.22 4.05 19.44
N TRP A 51 16.86 5.11 18.73
CA TRP A 51 16.08 6.22 19.30
C TRP A 51 14.61 5.81 19.54
N PRO A 52 14.01 6.19 20.68
CA PRO A 52 12.66 5.78 21.08
C PRO A 52 11.53 6.36 20.20
N ASP A 53 11.83 7.35 19.35
CA ASP A 53 10.87 7.95 18.41
C ASP A 53 11.29 7.77 16.94
N TYR A 54 12.27 6.91 16.65
CA TYR A 54 12.80 6.77 15.30
C TYR A 54 11.72 6.30 14.30
N ALA A 55 10.93 5.28 14.67
CA ALA A 55 9.86 4.78 13.80
C ALA A 55 8.75 5.82 13.60
N SER A 56 8.38 6.54 14.66
CA SER A 56 7.40 7.64 14.62
C SER A 56 7.89 8.80 13.75
N GLY A 57 9.17 9.18 13.86
CA GLY A 57 9.80 10.22 13.06
C GLY A 57 9.83 9.88 11.57
N LEU A 58 10.20 8.64 11.22
CA LEU A 58 10.10 8.17 9.83
C LEU A 58 8.66 8.26 9.31
N LEU A 59 7.68 7.84 10.12
CA LEU A 59 6.27 7.89 9.74
C LEU A 59 5.77 9.32 9.54
N SER A 60 6.21 10.27 10.38
CA SER A 60 5.92 11.70 10.23
C SER A 60 6.53 12.29 8.95
N ILE A 61 7.75 11.89 8.58
CA ILE A 61 8.38 12.31 7.30
C ILE A 61 7.58 11.76 6.12
N ILE A 62 7.22 10.48 6.15
CA ILE A 62 6.45 9.81 5.08
C ILE A 62 5.07 10.46 4.92
N SER A 63 4.40 10.77 6.04
CA SER A 63 3.05 11.38 6.04
C SER A 63 3.05 12.87 5.71
N SER A 64 4.22 13.52 5.71
CA SER A 64 4.29 14.96 5.51
C SER A 64 4.04 15.35 4.05
N GLN A 65 3.10 16.27 3.86
CA GLN A 65 2.85 16.93 2.57
C GLN A 65 3.76 18.14 2.33
N SER A 66 4.72 18.39 3.24
CA SER A 66 5.66 19.51 3.09
C SER A 66 6.68 19.21 1.99
N PRO A 67 6.92 20.16 1.06
CA PRO A 67 7.89 19.99 -0.03
C PRO A 67 9.32 19.79 0.48
N LYS A 68 9.60 20.18 1.74
CA LYS A 68 10.90 19.99 2.38
C LYS A 68 11.29 18.52 2.57
N PHE A 69 10.32 17.62 2.59
CA PHE A 69 10.57 16.20 2.81
C PHE A 69 10.41 15.36 1.54
N ASP A 70 10.12 15.97 0.38
CA ASP A 70 9.81 15.25 -0.85
C ASP A 70 10.90 14.25 -1.26
N LYS A 71 12.16 14.65 -1.09
CA LYS A 71 13.35 13.86 -1.37
C LYS A 71 13.59 12.77 -0.31
N ALA A 72 13.41 13.11 0.96
CA ALA A 72 13.57 12.19 2.08
C ALA A 72 12.46 11.12 2.18
N ARG A 73 11.25 11.35 1.61
CA ARG A 73 10.10 10.42 1.75
C ARG A 73 10.38 9.01 1.27
N LEU A 74 11.04 8.85 0.11
CA LEU A 74 11.34 7.53 -0.43
C LEU A 74 12.36 6.80 0.45
N ALA A 75 13.42 7.49 0.84
CA ALA A 75 14.43 6.96 1.76
C ALA A 75 13.79 6.55 3.10
N ALA A 76 12.97 7.43 3.68
CA ALA A 76 12.24 7.17 4.91
C ALA A 76 11.35 5.93 4.79
N SER A 77 10.66 5.76 3.65
CA SER A 77 9.79 4.61 3.38
C SER A 77 10.58 3.29 3.29
N VAL A 78 11.76 3.31 2.68
CA VAL A 78 12.66 2.15 2.61
C VAL A 78 13.18 1.78 4.00
N HIS A 79 13.72 2.75 4.74
CA HIS A 79 14.22 2.53 6.09
C HIS A 79 13.11 2.09 7.06
N PHE A 80 11.90 2.64 6.93
CA PHE A 80 10.75 2.25 7.72
C PHE A 80 10.37 0.78 7.43
N LYS A 81 10.28 0.39 6.16
CA LYS A 81 10.02 -1.00 5.75
C LYS A 81 11.08 -1.96 6.31
N ASP A 82 12.36 -1.59 6.23
CA ASP A 82 13.44 -2.44 6.71
C ASP A 82 13.47 -2.53 8.24
N LEU A 83 13.17 -1.44 8.94
CA LEU A 83 12.95 -1.43 10.39
C LEU A 83 11.82 -2.37 10.80
N LEU A 84 10.68 -2.34 10.08
CA LEU A 84 9.58 -3.26 10.34
C LEU A 84 9.99 -4.71 10.08
N ARG A 85 10.72 -5.01 8.99
CA ARG A 85 11.21 -6.38 8.72
C ARG A 85 12.08 -6.93 9.84
N LEU A 86 12.84 -6.05 10.50
CA LEU A 86 13.82 -6.39 11.53
C LEU A 86 13.23 -6.46 12.93
N ARG A 87 12.37 -5.51 13.30
CA ARG A 87 11.92 -5.27 14.69
C ARG A 87 10.40 -5.34 14.90
N TRP A 88 9.60 -5.44 13.84
CA TRP A 88 8.15 -5.64 13.96
C TRP A 88 7.86 -7.02 14.56
N PRO A 89 6.80 -7.18 15.38
CA PRO A 89 6.69 -8.33 16.27
C PRO A 89 6.81 -9.67 15.53
N LYS A 90 7.96 -10.32 15.68
CA LYS A 90 8.18 -11.72 15.35
C LYS A 90 8.41 -12.45 16.67
N PRO A 91 7.63 -13.48 17.00
CA PRO A 91 7.82 -14.25 18.23
C PRO A 91 9.05 -15.18 18.18
N SER A 92 10.01 -14.96 17.27
CA SER A 92 11.12 -15.89 17.05
C SER A 92 12.20 -15.74 18.13
N PRO A 93 12.61 -16.82 18.81
CA PRO A 93 13.64 -16.80 19.84
C PRO A 93 15.07 -16.57 19.31
N THR A 94 15.23 -16.33 18.00
CA THR A 94 16.52 -16.24 17.29
C THR A 94 16.83 -14.86 16.70
N ALA A 95 15.98 -13.86 16.90
CA ALA A 95 16.23 -12.52 16.36
C ALA A 95 17.20 -11.73 17.27
N ASP A 96 18.37 -11.35 16.73
CA ASP A 96 19.39 -10.55 17.42
C ASP A 96 18.93 -9.12 17.80
N HIS A 97 17.74 -8.71 17.37
CA HIS A 97 17.24 -7.34 17.49
C HIS A 97 16.11 -7.22 18.50
N ARG A 98 16.20 -6.21 19.38
CA ARG A 98 15.15 -5.88 20.34
C ARG A 98 13.84 -5.54 19.60
N PRO A 99 12.71 -6.22 19.90
CA PRO A 99 11.42 -5.89 19.31
C PRO A 99 11.00 -4.45 19.56
N LEU A 100 10.15 -3.91 18.70
CA LEU A 100 9.53 -2.60 18.93
C LEU A 100 8.62 -2.64 20.18
N PRO A 101 8.61 -1.58 21.00
CA PRO A 101 7.66 -1.46 22.09
C PRO A 101 6.20 -1.57 21.63
N SER A 102 5.31 -2.05 22.51
CA SER A 102 3.89 -2.22 22.19
C SER A 102 3.19 -0.92 21.81
N PHE A 103 3.54 0.20 22.45
CA PHE A 103 2.95 1.51 22.16
C PHE A 103 3.30 2.00 20.74
N GLU A 104 4.56 1.82 20.29
CA GLU A 104 4.97 2.15 18.92
C GLU A 104 4.24 1.26 17.91
N CYS A 105 4.09 -0.04 18.21
CA CYS A 105 3.36 -0.96 17.36
C CYS A 105 1.89 -0.53 17.18
N SER A 106 1.23 -0.10 18.27
CA SER A 106 -0.15 0.41 18.20
C SER A 106 -0.22 1.70 17.40
N PHE A 107 0.67 2.66 17.65
CA PHE A 107 0.74 3.91 16.90
C PHE A 107 0.94 3.68 15.39
N ILE A 108 1.87 2.79 15.03
CA ILE A 108 2.12 2.42 13.63
C ILE A 108 0.86 1.81 13.02
N LYS A 109 0.17 0.89 13.70
CA LYS A 109 -1.09 0.29 13.20
C LYS A 109 -2.18 1.34 12.96
N GLU A 110 -2.31 2.34 13.82
CA GLU A 110 -3.30 3.42 13.69
C GLU A 110 -2.99 4.41 12.57
N ARG A 111 -1.72 4.62 12.23
CA ARG A 111 -1.28 5.62 11.24
C ARG A 111 -0.98 5.03 9.87
N ILE A 112 -0.60 3.74 9.80
CA ILE A 112 -0.25 3.09 8.53
C ILE A 112 -1.45 2.96 7.59
N LEU A 113 -2.67 2.84 8.11
CA LEU A 113 -3.88 2.78 7.29
C LEU A 113 -4.13 4.10 6.55
N ASP A 114 -4.00 5.24 7.22
CA ASP A 114 -4.13 6.56 6.60
C ASP A 114 -3.08 6.76 5.50
N LEU A 115 -1.85 6.29 5.72
CA LEU A 115 -0.78 6.31 4.74
C LEU A 115 -1.04 5.37 3.55
N LEU A 116 -1.58 4.17 3.81
CA LEU A 116 -1.91 3.20 2.77
C LEU A 116 -3.06 3.68 1.89
N LEU A 117 -4.04 4.42 2.45
CA LEU A 117 -5.11 5.05 1.67
C LEU A 117 -4.58 6.17 0.75
N ALA A 118 -3.47 6.82 1.12
CA ALA A 118 -2.77 7.74 0.25
C ALA A 118 -1.85 7.04 -0.78
N ALA A 119 -1.51 5.76 -0.55
CA ALA A 119 -0.67 4.93 -1.41
C ALA A 119 -1.50 3.97 -2.29
N ARG A 120 -0.87 3.29 -3.25
CA ARG A 120 -1.57 2.43 -4.22
C ARG A 120 -1.87 1.04 -3.60
N PRO A 121 -3.14 0.58 -3.54
CA PRO A 121 -3.54 -0.64 -2.81
C PRO A 121 -3.14 -1.98 -3.44
N GLY A 122 -2.66 -1.99 -4.69
CA GLY A 122 -2.38 -3.22 -5.45
C GLY A 122 -1.29 -4.14 -4.88
N SER A 123 -0.51 -3.73 -3.87
CA SER A 123 0.62 -4.50 -3.34
C SER A 123 0.27 -5.45 -2.19
N LEU A 124 -0.90 -5.32 -1.54
CA LEU A 124 -1.22 -6.16 -0.37
C LEU A 124 -1.64 -7.56 -0.80
N PHE A 125 -2.61 -7.64 -1.71
CA PHE A 125 -3.17 -8.90 -2.17
C PHE A 125 -2.31 -9.59 -3.23
N SER A 126 -1.32 -8.89 -3.79
CA SER A 126 -0.44 -9.47 -4.82
C SER A 126 0.31 -10.69 -4.35
N ARG A 127 0.56 -10.84 -3.04
CA ARG A 127 1.20 -12.04 -2.47
C ARG A 127 0.47 -13.32 -2.86
N PHE A 128 -0.86 -13.28 -2.92
CA PHE A 128 -1.70 -14.43 -3.26
C PHE A 128 -1.59 -14.86 -4.74
N ARG A 129 -0.95 -14.05 -5.60
CA ARG A 129 -0.68 -14.41 -7.00
C ARG A 129 0.46 -15.42 -7.13
N ASP A 130 1.44 -15.33 -6.23
CA ASP A 130 2.68 -16.11 -6.28
C ASP A 130 2.67 -17.25 -5.24
N CYS A 131 1.67 -17.30 -4.37
CA CYS A 131 1.52 -18.35 -3.37
C CYS A 131 1.20 -19.71 -4.02
N SER A 132 1.87 -20.76 -3.56
CA SER A 132 1.67 -22.16 -3.98
C SER A 132 0.41 -22.81 -3.41
N GLY A 133 -0.35 -22.11 -2.55
CA GLY A 133 -1.60 -22.60 -1.97
C GLY A 133 -1.41 -23.44 -0.70
N ASP A 134 -0.43 -23.10 0.14
CA ASP A 134 -0.28 -23.71 1.47
C ASP A 134 -1.52 -23.40 2.33
N GLN A 135 -1.87 -24.29 3.27
CA GLN A 135 -3.12 -24.18 4.04
C GLN A 135 -3.31 -22.81 4.72
N ASN A 136 -2.22 -22.22 5.23
CA ASN A 136 -2.27 -20.89 5.86
C ASN A 136 -2.59 -19.77 4.86
N ASP A 137 -2.10 -19.86 3.61
CA ASP A 137 -2.37 -18.87 2.58
C ASP A 137 -3.83 -18.95 2.10
N ASP A 138 -4.40 -20.16 2.04
CA ASP A 138 -5.82 -20.34 1.68
C ASP A 138 -6.76 -19.82 2.77
N ASP A 139 -6.43 -20.04 4.05
CA ASP A 139 -7.22 -19.54 5.18
C ASP A 139 -7.18 -18.00 5.24
N ASP A 140 -6.00 -17.40 5.09
CA ASP A 140 -5.82 -15.94 4.99
C ASP A 140 -6.60 -15.35 3.79
N LEU A 141 -6.53 -16.02 2.63
CA LEU A 141 -7.24 -15.60 1.42
C LEU A 141 -8.75 -15.71 1.63
N HIS A 142 -9.23 -16.80 2.22
CA HIS A 142 -10.65 -16.99 2.51
C HIS A 142 -11.18 -15.88 3.41
N TYR A 143 -10.46 -15.53 4.48
CA TYR A 143 -10.80 -14.40 5.34
C TYR A 143 -10.90 -13.09 4.55
N CYS A 144 -9.90 -12.79 3.71
CA CYS A 144 -9.92 -11.60 2.86
C CYS A 144 -11.14 -11.58 1.93
N VAL A 145 -11.49 -12.70 1.31
CA VAL A 145 -12.64 -12.77 0.39
C VAL A 145 -13.95 -12.54 1.13
N VAL A 146 -14.14 -13.12 2.31
CA VAL A 146 -15.35 -12.94 3.11
C VAL A 146 -15.55 -11.47 3.48
N GLU A 147 -14.49 -10.78 3.89
CA GLU A 147 -14.56 -9.37 4.31
C GLU A 147 -14.66 -8.39 3.12
N PHE A 148 -13.94 -8.65 2.03
CA PHE A 148 -13.77 -7.67 0.94
C PHE A 148 -14.66 -7.90 -0.29
N ALA A 149 -15.12 -9.12 -0.58
CA ALA A 149 -15.77 -9.41 -1.86
C ALA A 149 -16.99 -8.51 -2.11
N ALA A 150 -17.90 -8.39 -1.14
CA ALA A 150 -19.10 -7.56 -1.28
C ALA A 150 -18.76 -6.07 -1.53
N THR A 151 -17.73 -5.56 -0.86
CA THR A 151 -17.27 -4.17 -1.03
C THR A 151 -16.62 -3.99 -2.40
N LEU A 152 -15.76 -4.92 -2.84
CA LEU A 152 -15.15 -4.90 -4.16
C LEU A 152 -16.21 -4.90 -5.27
N MET A 153 -17.23 -5.74 -5.14
CA MET A 153 -18.36 -5.77 -6.08
C MET A 153 -19.06 -4.42 -6.16
N ARG A 154 -19.42 -3.83 -5.01
CA ARG A 154 -20.14 -2.56 -4.95
C ARG A 154 -19.33 -1.41 -5.59
N VAL A 155 -18.04 -1.35 -5.30
CA VAL A 155 -17.15 -0.32 -5.87
C VAL A 155 -16.99 -0.50 -7.37
N THR A 156 -16.83 -1.74 -7.84
CA THR A 156 -16.70 -2.05 -9.27
C THR A 156 -17.97 -1.64 -10.03
N GLU A 157 -19.14 -2.03 -9.52
CA GLU A 157 -20.43 -1.69 -10.13
C GLU A 157 -20.64 -0.17 -10.18
N PHE A 158 -20.37 0.52 -9.07
CA PHE A 158 -20.48 1.98 -9.02
C PHE A 158 -19.55 2.69 -10.03
N ALA A 159 -18.28 2.29 -10.07
CA ALA A 159 -17.30 2.86 -10.99
C ALA A 159 -17.66 2.56 -12.46
N PHE A 160 -18.17 1.36 -12.72
CA PHE A 160 -18.61 0.94 -14.05
C PHE A 160 -19.80 1.76 -14.55
N GLN A 161 -20.85 1.92 -13.74
CA GLN A 161 -22.02 2.74 -14.08
C GLN A 161 -21.62 4.19 -14.37
N ARG A 162 -20.70 4.76 -13.57
CA ARG A 162 -20.16 6.09 -13.81
C ARG A 162 -19.35 6.17 -15.10
N LEU A 163 -18.56 5.15 -15.42
CA LEU A 163 -17.79 5.08 -16.66
C LEU A 163 -18.71 5.07 -17.88
N GLN A 164 -19.78 4.28 -17.84
CA GLN A 164 -20.78 4.23 -18.92
C GLN A 164 -21.42 5.60 -19.14
N GLY A 165 -21.84 6.28 -18.07
CA GLY A 165 -22.39 7.63 -18.14
C GLY A 165 -21.40 8.66 -18.68
N ALA A 166 -20.16 8.66 -18.19
CA ALA A 166 -19.12 9.59 -18.63
C ALA A 166 -18.70 9.36 -20.10
N THR A 167 -18.73 8.10 -20.56
CA THR A 167 -18.47 7.75 -21.96
C THR A 167 -19.57 8.26 -22.88
N ALA A 168 -20.84 8.15 -22.46
CA ALA A 168 -21.98 8.63 -23.25
C ALA A 168 -21.98 10.16 -23.44
N VAL A 169 -21.43 10.91 -22.48
CA VAL A 169 -21.35 12.39 -22.51
C VAL A 169 -19.96 12.90 -22.95
N ALA A 170 -19.03 12.00 -23.26
CA ALA A 170 -17.66 12.30 -23.67
C ALA A 170 -16.90 13.25 -22.71
N ASN A 171 -16.99 13.03 -21.39
CA ASN A 171 -16.30 13.85 -20.38
C ASN A 171 -14.91 13.26 -20.02
N PRO A 172 -13.79 13.73 -20.58
CA PRO A 172 -12.47 13.13 -20.37
C PRO A 172 -11.94 13.27 -18.93
N LEU A 173 -12.35 14.31 -18.19
CA LEU A 173 -11.86 14.58 -16.84
C LEU A 173 -12.40 13.57 -15.82
N GLU A 174 -13.61 13.06 -16.02
CA GLU A 174 -14.20 12.02 -15.17
C GLU A 174 -13.67 10.61 -15.51
N LEU A 175 -13.23 10.37 -16.74
CA LEU A 175 -12.78 9.04 -17.19
C LEU A 175 -11.47 8.59 -16.54
N SER A 176 -10.48 9.49 -16.43
CA SER A 176 -9.15 9.15 -15.87
C SER A 176 -9.20 8.53 -14.45
N PRO A 177 -9.89 9.11 -13.46
CA PRO A 177 -9.99 8.49 -12.14
C PRO A 177 -10.81 7.19 -12.15
N LEU A 178 -11.80 7.05 -13.03
CA LEU A 178 -12.61 5.84 -13.16
C LEU A 178 -11.80 4.66 -13.73
N PHE A 179 -10.96 4.90 -14.73
CA PHE A 179 -10.04 3.86 -15.23
C PHE A 179 -9.10 3.37 -14.15
N LYS A 180 -8.52 4.29 -13.36
CA LYS A 180 -7.64 3.93 -12.25
C LYS A 180 -8.38 3.13 -11.18
N CYS A 181 -9.62 3.50 -10.86
CA CYS A 181 -10.45 2.75 -9.92
C CYS A 181 -10.72 1.32 -10.42
N LEU A 182 -11.22 1.18 -11.66
CA LEU A 182 -11.53 -0.12 -12.26
C LEU A 182 -10.28 -0.98 -12.48
N LEU A 183 -9.14 -0.39 -12.80
CA LEU A 183 -7.86 -1.10 -12.91
C LEU A 183 -7.48 -1.72 -11.56
N ASN A 184 -7.58 -0.96 -10.47
CA ASN A 184 -7.34 -1.50 -9.13
C ASN A 184 -8.35 -2.60 -8.78
N CYS A 185 -9.64 -2.43 -9.12
CA CYS A 185 -10.65 -3.46 -8.92
C CYS A 185 -10.32 -4.76 -9.67
N CYS A 186 -9.86 -4.66 -10.92
CA CYS A 186 -9.42 -5.81 -11.72
C CYS A 186 -8.20 -6.50 -11.10
N GLN A 187 -7.19 -5.73 -10.66
CA GLN A 187 -6.01 -6.30 -10.00
C GLN A 187 -6.34 -7.00 -8.68
N LEU A 188 -7.27 -6.44 -7.90
CA LEU A 188 -7.78 -7.07 -6.68
C LEU A 188 -8.56 -8.34 -7.00
N PHE A 189 -9.46 -8.30 -7.98
CA PHE A 189 -10.22 -9.47 -8.44
C PHE A 189 -9.29 -10.61 -8.87
N LYS A 190 -8.27 -10.30 -9.70
CA LYS A 190 -7.25 -11.27 -10.10
C LYS A 190 -6.56 -11.87 -8.88
N SER A 191 -6.07 -11.02 -7.97
CA SER A 191 -5.30 -11.46 -6.80
C SER A 191 -6.13 -12.36 -5.88
N LEU A 192 -7.41 -12.01 -5.65
CA LEU A 192 -8.30 -12.77 -4.79
C LEU A 192 -8.78 -14.10 -5.39
N ASN A 193 -8.68 -14.25 -6.72
CA ASN A 193 -9.07 -15.49 -7.42
C ASN A 193 -7.87 -16.25 -8.00
N SER A 194 -6.64 -15.88 -7.60
CA SER A 194 -5.41 -16.47 -8.13
C SER A 194 -5.16 -17.88 -7.65
N ILE A 195 -5.56 -18.22 -6.41
CA ILE A 195 -5.43 -19.57 -5.87
C ILE A 195 -6.64 -20.43 -6.30
N ARG A 196 -7.85 -19.94 -6.02
CA ARG A 196 -9.12 -20.61 -6.37
C ARG A 196 -10.24 -19.60 -6.62
N LEU A 197 -11.29 -20.03 -7.33
CA LEU A 197 -12.49 -19.23 -7.53
C LEU A 197 -13.41 -19.41 -6.33
N HIS A 198 -13.65 -18.32 -5.60
CA HIS A 198 -14.50 -18.35 -4.41
C HIS A 198 -15.98 -18.23 -4.77
N ALA A 199 -16.86 -18.86 -3.97
CA ALA A 199 -18.32 -18.88 -4.21
C ALA A 199 -18.94 -17.48 -4.35
N GLN A 200 -18.43 -16.51 -3.57
CA GLN A 200 -18.85 -15.11 -3.61
C GLN A 200 -18.59 -14.45 -4.96
N PHE A 201 -17.51 -14.83 -5.65
CA PHE A 201 -17.22 -14.31 -6.99
C PHE A 201 -17.91 -15.14 -8.07
N HIS A 202 -18.10 -16.44 -7.84
CA HIS A 202 -18.79 -17.33 -8.78
C HIS A 202 -20.20 -16.84 -9.13
N SER A 203 -20.99 -16.40 -8.14
CA SER A 203 -22.33 -15.85 -8.39
C SER A 203 -22.30 -14.54 -9.17
N GLU A 204 -21.20 -13.81 -9.10
CA GLU A 204 -21.03 -12.48 -9.68
C GLU A 204 -20.30 -12.50 -11.03
N ILE A 205 -19.81 -13.65 -11.50
CA ILE A 205 -19.15 -13.77 -12.82
C ILE A 205 -19.98 -13.16 -13.94
N PRO A 206 -21.31 -13.37 -14.04
CA PRO A 206 -22.10 -12.73 -15.09
C PRO A 206 -22.04 -11.20 -15.08
N ASN A 207 -21.90 -10.58 -13.91
CA ASN A 207 -21.76 -9.12 -13.78
C ASN A 207 -20.35 -8.68 -14.20
N TRP A 208 -19.31 -9.38 -13.75
CA TRP A 208 -17.94 -9.14 -14.21
C TRP A 208 -17.78 -9.31 -15.72
N THR A 209 -18.38 -10.32 -16.32
CA THR A 209 -18.35 -10.54 -17.77
C THR A 209 -18.95 -9.36 -18.53
N LYS A 210 -20.05 -8.76 -18.03
CA LYS A 210 -20.62 -7.55 -18.64
C LYS A 210 -19.63 -6.38 -18.58
N VAL A 211 -18.98 -6.19 -17.43
CA VAL A 211 -17.95 -5.16 -17.25
C VAL A 211 -16.80 -5.39 -18.22
N PHE A 212 -16.21 -6.59 -18.24
CA PHE A 212 -15.10 -6.95 -19.12
C PHE A 212 -15.45 -6.79 -20.59
N HIS A 213 -16.64 -7.23 -21.00
CA HIS A 213 -17.10 -7.08 -22.37
C HIS A 213 -17.20 -5.60 -22.77
N PHE A 214 -17.77 -4.74 -21.91
CA PHE A 214 -17.82 -3.31 -22.19
C PHE A 214 -16.42 -2.71 -22.29
N LEU A 215 -15.53 -3.02 -21.35
CA LEU A 215 -14.17 -2.47 -21.32
C LEU A 215 -13.36 -2.84 -22.56
N LEU A 216 -13.45 -4.09 -23.03
CA LEU A 216 -12.71 -4.56 -24.21
C LEU A 216 -13.24 -4.05 -25.55
N ASN A 217 -14.52 -3.65 -25.61
CA ASN A 217 -15.18 -3.26 -26.87
C ASN A 217 -15.44 -1.76 -26.98
N THR A 218 -15.19 -0.98 -25.92
CA THR A 218 -15.41 0.46 -25.93
C THR A 218 -14.21 1.17 -26.54
N MET A 219 -14.44 1.93 -27.60
CA MET A 219 -13.44 2.83 -28.17
C MET A 219 -13.56 4.21 -27.51
N TYR A 220 -12.43 4.79 -27.11
CA TYR A 220 -12.40 6.10 -26.48
C TYR A 220 -11.90 7.16 -27.47
N LEU A 221 -12.12 8.43 -27.14
CA LEU A 221 -11.53 9.52 -27.91
C LEU A 221 -9.99 9.48 -27.82
N PRO A 222 -9.24 9.86 -28.87
CA PRO A 222 -7.78 9.81 -28.85
C PRO A 222 -7.13 10.58 -27.69
N SER A 223 -7.77 11.66 -27.23
CA SER A 223 -7.31 12.44 -26.08
C SER A 223 -7.35 11.66 -24.75
N VAL A 224 -8.23 10.67 -24.66
CA VAL A 224 -8.39 9.78 -23.49
C VAL A 224 -7.42 8.60 -23.60
N GLU A 225 -7.22 8.06 -24.80
CA GLU A 225 -6.28 6.96 -25.05
C GLU A 225 -4.82 7.39 -24.92
N ALA A 226 -4.50 8.67 -25.10
CA ALA A 226 -3.13 9.19 -24.99
C ALA A 226 -2.44 8.94 -23.63
N ASP A 227 -3.19 8.78 -22.53
CA ASP A 227 -2.66 8.45 -21.20
C ASP A 227 -2.37 6.94 -21.03
N GLY A 228 -2.79 6.09 -21.99
CA GLY A 228 -2.63 4.63 -21.95
C GLY A 228 -3.44 3.94 -20.83
N ALA A 229 -4.21 4.68 -20.04
CA ALA A 229 -5.03 4.13 -18.96
C ALA A 229 -6.09 3.12 -19.45
N PRO A 230 -6.79 3.34 -20.58
CA PRO A 230 -7.68 2.33 -21.16
C PRO A 230 -6.94 1.04 -21.52
N ASP A 231 -5.76 1.14 -22.13
CA ASP A 231 -4.96 -0.02 -22.54
C ASP A 231 -4.50 -0.85 -21.34
N LEU A 232 -4.05 -0.18 -20.27
CA LEU A 232 -3.69 -0.85 -19.01
C LEU A 232 -4.88 -1.59 -18.39
N LEU A 233 -6.08 -1.01 -18.48
CA LEU A 233 -7.30 -1.66 -18.00
C LEU A 233 -7.66 -2.87 -18.86
N CYS A 234 -7.61 -2.76 -20.18
CA CYS A 234 -7.81 -3.87 -21.11
C CYS A 234 -6.80 -5.00 -20.87
N ALA A 235 -5.52 -4.67 -20.67
CA ALA A 235 -4.48 -5.65 -20.34
C ALA A 235 -4.80 -6.39 -19.03
N ALA A 236 -5.23 -5.68 -17.98
CA ALA A 236 -5.63 -6.29 -16.72
C ALA A 236 -6.84 -7.22 -16.87
N VAL A 237 -7.82 -6.87 -17.73
CA VAL A 237 -8.96 -7.75 -18.05
C VAL A 237 -8.48 -9.00 -18.79
N CYS A 238 -7.61 -8.86 -19.79
CA CYS A 238 -7.04 -10.00 -20.52
C CYS A 238 -6.27 -10.95 -19.58
N GLU A 239 -5.53 -10.41 -18.61
CA GLU A 239 -4.85 -11.21 -17.59
C GLU A 239 -5.81 -12.01 -16.70
N ILE A 240 -6.99 -11.45 -16.38
CA ILE A 240 -8.04 -12.18 -15.65
C ILE A 240 -8.62 -13.29 -16.52
N LEU A 241 -8.92 -13.00 -17.79
CA LEU A 241 -9.44 -13.99 -18.71
C LEU A 241 -8.45 -15.15 -18.92
N LEU A 242 -7.15 -14.85 -18.99
CA LEU A 242 -6.11 -15.87 -19.06
C LEU A 242 -6.08 -16.73 -17.79
N LEU A 243 -6.12 -16.10 -16.60
CA LEU A 243 -6.21 -16.83 -15.33
C LEU A 243 -7.41 -17.79 -15.31
N PHE A 244 -8.57 -17.34 -15.81
CA PHE A 244 -9.76 -18.18 -15.90
C PHE A 244 -9.55 -19.31 -16.89
N ALA A 245 -9.08 -19.03 -18.11
CA ALA A 245 -8.84 -20.05 -19.12
C ALA A 245 -7.81 -21.12 -18.71
N GLU A 246 -6.83 -20.76 -17.89
CA GLU A 246 -5.79 -21.68 -17.40
C GLU A 246 -6.25 -22.52 -16.21
N LYS A 247 -7.15 -22.01 -15.34
CA LYS A 247 -7.48 -22.63 -14.05
C LYS A 247 -8.92 -23.09 -13.89
N TYR A 248 -9.88 -22.57 -14.66
CA TYR A 248 -11.32 -22.80 -14.47
C TYR A 248 -12.02 -23.14 -15.79
#